data_AF-A0A2K5S3H1-F1
#
_entry.id   AF-A0A2K5S3H1-F1
#
_cell.length_a   1.000
_cell.length_b   1.000
_cell.length_c   1.000
_cell.angle_alpha   90.00
_cell.angle_beta   90.00
_cell.angle_gamma   90.00
#
_symmetry.space_group_name_H-M   'P 1'
#
loop_
_entity.id
_entity.type
_entity.pdbx_description
1 polymer ?
#
loop_
_entity_poly.entity_id
_entity_poly.type
_entity_poly.pdbx_seq_one_letter_code
_entity_poly.pdbx_strand_id
1 'polypeptide(L)'
;MLNKIDIEATDKVEQIKEHVEEKEGIPPQQQRLIYSGKQMNDEKTAANYRILGGLVLHLVLAPRGEGINGLRNPLKRQSLSDWNGKSNPASSE
;
A
#
# COMPACT_ATOMS: atom_id res chain seq x y z
N MET A 1 -17.69 -3.08 0.09
CA MET A 1 -17.81 -2.17 1.25
C MET A 1 -16.95 -0.96 0.93
N LEU A 2 -17.50 0.25 0.96
CA LEU A 2 -16.71 1.48 0.86
C LEU A 2 -16.23 1.81 2.28
N ASN A 3 -14.94 1.64 2.55
CA ASN A 3 -14.38 1.97 3.85
C ASN A 3 -14.16 3.48 3.88
N LYS A 4 -14.90 4.17 4.75
CA LYS A 4 -14.85 5.63 4.92
C LYS A 4 -13.80 5.98 5.97
N ILE A 5 -12.93 6.94 5.67
CA ILE A 5 -12.02 7.57 6.62
C ILE A 5 -12.41 9.04 6.77
N ASP A 6 -12.34 9.54 8.00
CA ASP A 6 -12.52 10.97 8.28
C ASP A 6 -11.14 11.62 8.18
N ILE A 7 -11.05 12.67 7.38
CA ILE A 7 -9.81 13.41 7.12
C ILE A 7 -10.09 14.90 7.24
N GLU A 8 -9.23 15.62 7.94
CA GLU A 8 -9.26 17.07 8.01
C GLU A 8 -8.35 17.70 6.95
N ALA A 9 -8.67 18.92 6.52
CA ALA A 9 -7.87 19.62 5.52
C ALA A 9 -6.44 19.90 6.00
N THR A 10 -6.24 19.97 7.32
CA THR A 10 -4.96 20.13 8.01
C THR A 10 -4.14 18.86 8.06
N ASP A 11 -4.77 17.69 7.90
CA ASP A 11 -4.07 16.42 8.02
C ASP A 11 -3.06 16.24 6.90
N LYS A 12 -1.88 15.76 7.30
CA LYS A 12 -0.86 15.34 6.35
C LYS A 12 -1.23 14.02 5.73
N VAL A 13 -0.77 13.80 4.51
CA VAL A 13 -0.97 12.54 3.80
C VAL A 13 -0.36 11.36 4.57
N GLU A 14 0.73 11.58 5.29
CA GLU A 14 1.29 10.60 6.24
C GLU A 14 0.26 10.16 7.31
N GLN A 15 -0.39 11.12 7.98
CA GLN A 15 -1.42 10.82 8.99
C GLN A 15 -2.62 10.11 8.37
N ILE A 16 -3.03 10.49 7.16
CA ILE A 16 -4.12 9.79 6.45
C ILE A 16 -3.77 8.30 6.26
N LYS A 17 -2.51 7.98 5.98
CA LYS A 17 -2.07 6.57 5.86
C LYS A 17 -2.11 5.82 7.18
N GLU A 18 -1.78 6.48 8.29
CA GLU A 18 -1.92 5.88 9.63
C GLU A 18 -3.38 5.51 9.92
N HIS A 19 -4.33 6.39 9.62
CA HIS A 19 -5.76 6.10 9.77
C HIS A 19 -6.22 4.93 8.88
N VAL A 20 -5.64 4.79 7.68
CA VAL A 20 -5.90 3.65 6.80
C VAL A 20 -5.27 2.37 7.35
N GLU A 21 -4.10 2.43 7.98
CA GLU A 21 -3.48 1.27 8.65
C GLU A 21 -4.37 0.77 9.78
N GLU A 22 -4.90 1.66 10.61
CA GLU A 22 -5.78 1.28 11.72
C GLU A 22 -7.07 0.60 11.23
N LYS A 23 -7.60 1.00 10.06
CA LYS A 23 -8.84 0.42 9.52
C LYS A 23 -8.63 -0.83 8.67
N GLU A 24 -7.59 -0.86 7.85
CA GLU A 24 -7.34 -1.95 6.89
C GLU A 24 -6.24 -2.92 7.34
N GLY A 25 -5.42 -2.54 8.33
CA GLY A 25 -4.25 -3.30 8.77
C GLY A 25 -3.08 -3.25 7.77
N ILE A 26 -3.04 -2.27 6.87
CA ILE A 26 -2.01 -2.14 5.84
C ILE A 26 -0.96 -1.13 6.30
N PRO A 27 0.34 -1.45 6.36
CA PRO A 27 1.35 -0.51 6.83
C PRO A 27 1.51 0.69 5.86
N PRO A 28 1.76 1.91 6.36
CA PRO A 28 1.83 3.15 5.56
C PRO A 28 2.82 3.09 4.40
N GLN A 29 3.93 2.34 4.55
CA GLN A 29 4.93 2.22 3.48
C GLN A 29 4.46 1.37 2.29
N GLN A 30 3.44 0.52 2.50
CA GLN A 30 2.77 -0.28 1.46
C GLN A 30 1.57 0.46 0.86
N GLN A 31 1.13 1.57 1.45
CA GLN A 31 0.01 2.36 0.96
C GLN A 31 0.46 3.40 -0.07
N ARG A 32 -0.23 3.44 -1.21
CA ARG A 32 -0.12 4.51 -2.20
C ARG A 32 -1.46 5.21 -2.37
N LEU A 33 -1.56 6.41 -1.82
CA LEU A 33 -2.73 7.27 -1.98
C LEU A 33 -2.65 7.99 -3.33
N ILE A 34 -3.69 7.84 -4.13
CA ILE A 34 -3.82 8.47 -5.45
C ILE A 34 -5.06 9.35 -5.45
N TYR A 35 -4.87 10.60 -5.82
CA TYR A 35 -5.93 11.58 -5.98
C TYR A 35 -5.82 12.27 -7.35
N SER A 36 -6.94 12.35 -8.08
CA SER A 36 -6.99 12.94 -9.42
C SER A 36 -5.93 12.36 -10.38
N GLY A 37 -5.65 11.05 -10.28
CA GLY A 37 -4.63 10.37 -11.09
C GLY A 37 -3.17 10.66 -10.69
N LYS A 38 -2.94 11.42 -9.61
CA LYS A 38 -1.61 11.75 -9.11
C LYS A 38 -1.37 11.13 -7.73
N GLN A 39 -0.19 10.54 -7.57
CA GLN A 39 0.25 10.07 -6.25
C GLN A 39 0.42 11.26 -5.30
N MET A 40 -0.12 11.11 -4.10
CA MET A 40 -0.01 12.08 -3.04
C MET A 40 1.35 11.97 -2.33
N ASN A 41 1.89 13.11 -1.89
CA ASN A 41 3.15 13.19 -1.16
C ASN A 41 2.88 13.34 0.34
N ASP A 42 3.62 12.59 1.15
CA ASP A 42 3.44 12.44 2.60
C ASP A 42 3.64 13.77 3.35
N GLU A 43 4.52 14.62 2.83
CA GLU A 43 4.80 15.96 3.38
C GLU A 43 3.70 16.99 3.11
N LYS A 44 2.77 16.71 2.19
CA LYS A 44 1.68 17.64 1.85
C LYS A 44 0.45 17.37 2.70
N THR A 45 -0.39 18.39 2.86
CA THR A 45 -1.67 18.28 3.54
C THR A 45 -2.81 17.96 2.58
N ALA A 46 -3.93 17.46 3.09
CA ALA A 46 -5.16 17.29 2.32
C ALA A 46 -5.60 18.61 1.64
N ALA A 47 -5.47 19.74 2.32
CA ALA A 47 -5.74 21.07 1.77
C ALA A 47 -4.91 21.40 0.53
N ASN A 48 -3.63 20.99 0.49
CA ASN A 48 -2.76 21.22 -0.67
C ASN A 48 -3.25 20.49 -1.93
N TYR A 49 -3.98 19.40 -1.76
CA TYR A 49 -4.63 18.67 -2.83
C TYR A 49 -6.09 19.09 -3.03
N ARG A 50 -6.57 20.10 -2.28
CA ARG A 50 -7.98 20.53 -2.24
C ARG A 50 -8.92 19.37 -1.92
N ILE A 51 -8.45 18.45 -1.09
CA ILE A 51 -9.28 17.35 -0.62
C ILE A 51 -10.21 17.91 0.44
N LEU A 52 -11.50 17.93 0.13
CA LEU A 52 -12.58 18.30 1.04
C LEU A 52 -13.29 17.02 1.51
N GLY A 53 -13.91 17.10 2.68
CA GLY A 53 -14.69 15.98 3.24
C GLY A 53 -15.71 15.44 2.21
N GLY A 54 -15.71 14.12 2.02
CA GLY A 54 -16.62 13.43 1.09
C GLY A 54 -16.03 13.10 -0.28
N LEU A 55 -14.76 13.45 -0.55
CA LEU A 55 -14.09 13.04 -1.78
C LEU A 55 -13.55 11.61 -1.70
N VAL A 56 -13.45 10.95 -2.86
CA VAL A 56 -12.94 9.58 -2.99
C VAL A 56 -11.44 9.60 -3.24
N LEU A 57 -10.69 8.91 -2.38
CA LEU A 57 -9.27 8.63 -2.56
C LEU A 57 -9.09 7.19 -3.05
N HIS A 58 -8.22 7.00 -4.03
CA HIS A 58 -7.87 5.67 -4.50
C HIS A 58 -6.64 5.17 -3.73
N LEU A 59 -6.82 4.11 -2.95
CA LEU A 59 -5.72 3.39 -2.31
C LEU A 59 -5.22 2.28 -3.23
N VAL A 60 -3.93 2.32 -3.57
CA VAL A 60 -3.24 1.24 -4.28
C VAL A 60 -2.20 0.62 -3.37
N LEU A 61 -2.16 -0.70 -3.33
CA LEU A 61 -1.15 -1.46 -2.60
C LEU A 61 0.15 -1.52 -3.40
N ALA A 62 1.25 -1.08 -2.79
CA ALA A 62 2.59 -1.28 -3.32
C ALA A 62 3.20 -2.53 -2.68
N PRO A 63 3.30 -3.65 -3.42
CA PRO A 63 3.95 -4.85 -2.89
C PRO A 63 5.45 -4.59 -2.76
N ARG A 64 5.96 -4.48 -1.53
CA ARG A 64 7.38 -4.69 -1.23
C ARG A 64 7.53 -6.08 -0.63
N GLY A 65 8.48 -6.84 -1.14
CA GLY A 65 8.69 -8.26 -0.87
C GLY A 65 9.22 -8.58 0.52
N GLU A 66 8.50 -8.20 1.57
CA GLU A 66 8.76 -8.67 2.93
C GLU A 66 7.50 -9.30 3.51
N GLY A 67 7.49 -10.64 3.53
CA GLY A 67 6.80 -11.46 4.52
C GLY A 67 5.31 -11.22 4.75
N ILE A 68 4.46 -11.51 3.77
CA ILE A 68 3.05 -11.85 4.04
C ILE A 68 2.93 -13.24 4.72
N ASN A 69 3.42 -13.37 5.96
CA ASN A 69 3.23 -14.56 6.80
C ASN A 69 1.92 -14.48 7.63
N GLY A 70 0.85 -13.89 7.09
CA GLY A 70 -0.40 -13.70 7.86
C GLY A 70 -1.70 -13.96 7.11
N LEU A 71 -1.82 -13.65 5.82
CA LEU A 71 -3.09 -13.80 5.09
C LEU A 71 -2.89 -14.59 3.79
N ARG A 72 -3.10 -15.90 3.91
CA ARG A 72 -3.36 -16.79 2.78
C ARG A 72 -4.55 -16.24 1.98
N ASN A 73 -4.32 -15.82 0.74
CA ASN A 73 -5.35 -15.88 -0.29
C ASN A 73 -5.10 -17.15 -1.14
N PRO A 74 -5.99 -18.16 -1.14
CA PRO A 74 -5.73 -19.47 -1.74
C PRO A 74 -5.95 -19.53 -3.25
N LEU A 75 -5.78 -18.42 -3.98
CA LEU A 75 -5.82 -18.44 -5.44
C LEU A 75 -4.42 -18.61 -6.02
N LYS A 76 -3.79 -19.74 -5.65
CA LYS A 76 -2.79 -20.38 -6.51
C LYS A 76 -3.51 -20.85 -7.77
N ARG A 77 -3.45 -20.09 -8.85
CA ARG A 77 -3.49 -20.70 -10.19
C ARG A 77 -2.06 -21.11 -10.51
N GLN A 78 -1.85 -22.42 -10.41
CA GLN A 78 -0.67 -23.16 -10.84
C GLN A 78 -0.30 -22.90 -12.30
N SER A 79 0.97 -23.23 -12.58
CA SER A 79 1.57 -23.60 -13.88
C SER A 79 2.29 -22.43 -14.59
N LEU A 80 3.55 -22.51 -15.01
CA LEU A 80 4.34 -23.65 -15.48
C LEU A 80 5.87 -23.43 -15.26
N SER A 81 6.53 -24.44 -14.69
CA SER A 81 7.80 -25.07 -15.11
C SER A 81 9.12 -24.33 -15.42
N ASP A 82 9.26 -23.01 -15.57
CA ASP A 82 10.41 -22.49 -16.35
C ASP A 82 11.48 -21.66 -15.60
N TRP A 83 11.89 -22.05 -14.39
CA TRP A 83 13.25 -21.66 -13.97
C TRP A 83 13.97 -22.77 -13.20
N ASN A 84 14.69 -23.60 -13.96
CA ASN A 84 15.75 -24.45 -13.45
C ASN A 84 17.06 -23.65 -13.36
N GLY A 85 17.26 -22.96 -12.24
CA GLY A 85 18.43 -22.13 -11.96
C GLY A 85 19.31 -22.77 -10.91
N LYS A 86 19.70 -24.03 -11.14
CA LYS A 86 20.74 -24.68 -10.34
C LYS A 86 22.12 -24.15 -10.74
N SER A 87 22.74 -23.39 -9.84
CA SER A 87 24.18 -23.37 -9.54
C SER A 87 24.42 -22.30 -8.47
N ASN A 88 25.08 -22.48 -7.34
CA ASN A 88 25.56 -23.59 -6.49
C ASN A 88 25.88 -22.89 -5.13
N PRO A 89 25.93 -23.57 -3.98
CA PRO A 89 25.96 -22.91 -2.67
C PRO A 89 27.37 -22.42 -2.27
N ALA A 90 27.37 -21.59 -1.24
CA ALA A 90 28.49 -21.00 -0.52
C ALA A 90 29.71 -21.94 -0.31
N SER A 91 30.90 -21.36 -0.27
CA SER A 91 31.67 -21.23 0.98
C SER A 91 32.98 -20.48 0.78
N SER A 92 33.29 -19.69 1.79
CA SER A 92 34.57 -19.07 2.11
C SER A 92 35.73 -20.06 2.12
N GLU A 93 36.88 -19.65 1.57
CA GLU A 93 38.19 -19.55 2.21
C GLU A 93 39.18 -18.82 1.27
#